data_AF-A0A5E4IBH8-F1
#
_entry.id   AF-A0A5E4IBH8-F1
#
_cell.length_a   1.000
_cell.length_b   1.000
_cell.length_c   1.000
_cell.angle_alpha   90.00
_cell.angle_beta   90.00
_cell.angle_gamma   90.00
#
_symmetry.space_group_name_H-M   'P 1'
#
loop_
_entity.id
_entity.type
_entity.pdbx_description
1 polymer ?
#
loop_
_entity_poly.entity_id
_entity_poly.type
_entity_poly.pdbx_seq_one_letter_code
_entity_poly.pdbx_strand_id
1 'polypeptide(L)'
;MTASKIIQTLTHLLLTIVITLFIITGFGIVNYRIVEQLTLGVLSKPISFQIHTNLIIPLIILLTLHIYFTLRKNFKNNFKII
;
A
#
# COMPACT_ATOMS: atom_id res chain seq x y z
N MET A 1 2.29 -16.44 -19.45
CA MET A 1 1.69 -15.30 -18.72
C MET A 1 2.26 -14.02 -19.34
N THR A 2 1.44 -13.14 -19.94
CA THR A 2 1.97 -11.94 -20.63
C THR A 2 2.53 -10.94 -19.61
N ALA A 3 3.68 -10.33 -19.90
CA ALA A 3 4.38 -9.42 -18.98
C ALA A 3 3.48 -8.31 -18.39
N SER A 4 2.51 -7.82 -19.16
CA SER A 4 1.53 -6.82 -18.71
C SER A 4 0.59 -7.28 -17.60
N LYS A 5 0.21 -8.57 -17.58
CA LYS A 5 -0.66 -9.14 -16.53
C LYS A 5 0.12 -9.33 -15.24
N ILE A 6 1.40 -9.71 -15.34
CA ILE A 6 2.30 -9.87 -14.19
C ILE A 6 2.49 -8.53 -13.47
N ILE A 7 2.77 -7.45 -14.22
CA ILE A 7 2.95 -6.10 -13.66
C ILE A 7 1.69 -5.62 -12.93
N GLN A 8 0.50 -5.90 -13.48
CA GLN A 8 -0.75 -5.56 -12.81
C GLN A 8 -0.90 -6.32 -11.50
N THR A 9 -0.77 -7.65 -11.51
CA THR A 9 -0.89 -8.48 -10.31
C THR A 9 0.12 -8.08 -9.24
N LEU A 10 1.37 -7.80 -9.62
CA LEU A 10 2.40 -7.33 -8.70
C LEU A 10 2.06 -5.96 -8.10
N THR A 11 1.59 -5.00 -8.90
CA THR A 11 1.18 -3.68 -8.41
C THR A 11 0.03 -3.81 -7.40
N HIS A 12 -0.97 -4.66 -7.68
CA HIS A 12 -2.07 -4.92 -6.74
C HIS A 12 -1.59 -5.55 -5.43
N LEU A 13 -0.74 -6.58 -5.51
CA LEU A 13 -0.20 -7.27 -4.34
C LEU A 13 0.65 -6.32 -3.48
N LEU A 14 1.58 -5.58 -4.10
CA LEU A 14 2.43 -4.59 -3.44
C LEU A 14 1.59 -3.51 -2.77
N LEU A 15 0.60 -2.95 -3.47
CA LEU A 15 -0.31 -1.96 -2.91
C LEU A 15 -1.04 -2.51 -1.68
N THR A 16 -1.50 -3.75 -1.74
CA THR A 16 -2.22 -4.41 -0.63
C THR A 16 -1.33 -4.56 0.60
N ILE A 17 -0.08 -5.01 0.39
CA ILE A 17 0.91 -5.16 1.47
C ILE A 17 1.24 -3.80 2.08
N VAL A 18 1.50 -2.78 1.26
CA VAL A 18 1.87 -1.44 1.73
C VAL A 18 0.72 -0.78 2.49
N ILE A 19 -0.53 -0.89 2.00
CA ILE A 19 -1.71 -0.40 2.72
C ILE A 19 -1.85 -1.10 4.08
N THR A 20 -1.68 -2.42 4.12
CA THR A 20 -1.80 -3.19 5.37
C THR A 20 -0.75 -2.72 6.39
N LEU A 21 0.51 -2.58 5.97
CA LEU A 21 1.58 -2.06 6.82
C LEU A 21 1.32 -0.61 7.25
N PHE A 22 0.78 0.23 6.37
CA PHE A 22 0.44 1.60 6.66
C PHE A 22 -0.65 1.71 7.74
N ILE A 23 -1.67 0.84 7.68
CA ILE A 23 -2.72 0.75 8.70
C ILE A 23 -2.16 0.25 10.03
N ILE A 24 -1.36 -0.82 10.03
CA ILE A 24 -0.76 -1.37 11.26
C ILE A 24 0.14 -0.34 11.95
N THR A 25 0.95 0.38 11.17
CA THR A 25 1.84 1.42 11.70
C THR A 25 1.07 2.64 12.18
N GLY A 26 0.02 3.06 11.47
CA GLY A 26 -0.92 4.10 11.93
C GLY A 26 -1.60 3.71 13.25
N PHE A 27 -2.02 2.45 13.37
CA PHE A 27 -2.57 1.91 14.60
C PHE A 27 -1.54 1.87 15.73
N GLY A 28 -0.29 1.52 15.43
CA GLY A 28 0.85 1.60 16.37
C GLY A 28 1.19 3.01 16.85
N ILE A 29 0.89 4.05 16.06
CA ILE A 29 1.04 5.45 16.49
C ILE A 29 -0.08 5.85 17.46
N VAL A 30 -1.33 5.51 17.13
CA VAL A 30 -2.52 5.91 17.92
C VAL A 30 -2.62 5.09 19.21
N ASN A 31 -2.51 3.76 19.10
CA ASN A 31 -2.66 2.80 20.19
C ASN A 31 -1.33 2.17 20.59
N TYR A 32 -0.28 3.00 20.72
CA TYR A 32 1.08 2.52 20.97
C TYR A 32 1.20 1.61 22.20
N ARG A 33 0.46 1.86 23.29
CA ARG A 33 0.53 1.02 24.50
C ARG A 33 0.10 -0.42 24.25
N ILE A 34 -0.95 -0.62 23.46
CA ILE A 34 -1.48 -1.96 23.15
C ILE A 34 -0.50 -2.66 22.19
N VAL A 35 -0.07 -1.94 21.15
CA VAL A 35 0.81 -2.48 20.11
C VAL A 35 2.20 -2.79 20.65
N GLU A 36 2.75 -1.93 21.51
CA GLU A 36 4.04 -2.12 22.15
C GLU A 36 4.01 -3.33 23.10
N GLN A 37 2.92 -3.54 23.85
CA GLN A 37 2.74 -4.76 24.64
C GLN A 37 2.61 -6.01 23.76
N LEU A 38 1.83 -5.93 22.67
CA LEU A 38 1.61 -7.06 21.76
C LEU A 38 2.89 -7.46 20.99
N THR A 39 3.74 -6.47 20.71
CA THR A 39 5.00 -6.65 19.99
C THR A 39 6.20 -6.78 20.92
N LEU A 40 5.99 -6.90 22.23
CA LEU A 40 7.04 -7.01 23.24
C LEU A 40 8.07 -5.86 23.17
N GLY A 41 7.64 -4.67 22.78
CA GLY A 41 8.48 -3.48 22.62
C GLY A 41 9.14 -3.30 21.25
N VAL A 42 8.95 -4.24 20.30
CA VAL A 42 9.54 -4.15 18.96
C VAL A 42 8.94 -2.97 18.17
N LEU A 43 7.63 -2.74 18.30
CA LEU A 43 6.92 -1.69 17.57
C LEU A 43 6.50 -0.58 18.55
N SER A 44 7.48 0.19 19.02
CA SER A 44 7.26 1.37 19.87
C SER A 44 6.68 2.54 19.06
N LYS A 45 6.12 3.53 19.76
CA LYS A 45 5.58 4.76 19.13
C LYS A 45 6.55 5.45 18.16
N PRO A 46 7.84 5.71 18.51
CA PRO A 46 8.77 6.37 17.58
C PRO A 46 9.08 5.51 16.34
N ILE A 47 9.22 4.19 16.51
CA ILE A 47 9.46 3.27 15.39
C ILE A 47 8.23 3.23 14.46
N SER A 48 7.03 3.12 15.03
CA SER A 48 5.77 3.16 14.27
C SER A 48 5.64 4.46 13.47
N PHE A 49 5.98 5.59 14.08
CA PHE A 49 5.95 6.89 13.41
C PHE A 49 6.97 6.99 12.27
N GLN A 50 8.20 6.54 12.49
CA GLN A 50 9.24 6.55 11.45
C GLN A 50 8.87 5.65 10.26
N ILE A 51 8.38 4.45 10.52
CA ILE A 51 7.93 3.52 9.47
C ILE A 51 6.75 4.13 8.72
N HIS A 52 5.72 4.61 9.43
CA HIS A 52 4.53 5.19 8.81
C HIS A 52 4.88 6.38 7.89
N THR A 53 5.74 7.28 8.36
CA THR A 53 6.16 8.46 7.59
C THR A 53 6.95 8.06 6.34
N ASN A 54 7.85 7.08 6.45
CA ASN A 54 8.59 6.56 5.30
C ASN A 54 7.70 5.79 4.32
N LEU A 55 6.60 5.19 4.78
CA LEU A 55 5.65 4.47 3.93
C LEU A 55 4.72 5.38 3.11
N ILE A 56 4.59 6.67 3.46
CA ILE A 56 3.74 7.61 2.71
C ILE A 56 4.20 7.73 1.26
N ILE A 57 5.49 7.91 1.03
CA ILE A 57 6.07 8.08 -0.31
C ILE A 57 5.79 6.85 -1.20
N PRO A 58 6.17 5.61 -0.81
CA PRO A 58 5.89 4.44 -1.62
C PRO A 58 4.38 4.17 -1.76
N LEU A 59 3.55 4.48 -0.75
CA LEU A 59 2.10 4.37 -0.84
C LEU A 59 1.54 5.26 -1.94
N ILE A 60 1.91 6.55 -1.97
CA ILE A 60 1.43 7.51 -2.98
C ILE A 60 1.86 7.09 -4.39
N ILE A 61 3.12 6.66 -4.56
CA ILE A 61 3.65 6.20 -5.85
C ILE A 61 2.89 4.97 -6.35
N LEU A 62 2.75 3.94 -5.51
CA LEU A 62 2.03 2.71 -5.85
C LEU A 62 0.54 2.97 -6.14
N LEU A 63 -0.10 3.83 -5.35
CA LEU A 63 -1.50 4.18 -5.52
C LEU A 63 -1.72 4.91 -6.86
N THR A 64 -0.87 5.87 -7.17
CA THR A 64 -0.92 6.60 -8.46
C THR A 64 -0.72 5.66 -9.63
N LEU A 65 0.25 4.75 -9.54
CA LEU A 65 0.52 3.74 -10.57
C LEU A 65 -0.66 2.79 -10.75
N HIS A 66 -1.27 2.33 -9.65
CA HIS A 66 -2.45 1.48 -9.67
C HIS A 66 -3.66 2.17 -10.32
N ILE A 67 -3.93 3.43 -9.96
CA ILE A 67 -5.00 4.24 -10.57
C ILE A 67 -4.74 4.42 -12.07
N TYR A 68 -3.52 4.77 -12.46
CA TYR A 68 -3.15 4.94 -13.86
C TYR A 68 -3.39 3.67 -14.69
N PHE A 69 -2.94 2.50 -14.21
CA PHE A 69 -3.17 1.23 -14.91
C PHE A 69 -4.65 0.86 -14.97
N THR A 70 -5.41 1.12 -13.90
CA THR A 70 -6.85 0.83 -13.84
C THR A 70 -7.64 1.72 -14.79
N LEU A 71 -7.39 3.04 -14.78
CA LEU A 71 -8.04 3.99 -15.68
C LEU A 71 -7.68 3.71 -17.15
N ARG A 72 -6.42 3.47 -17.46
CA ARG A 72 -5.97 3.16 -18.84
C ARG A 72 -6.64 1.89 -19.37
N LYS A 73 -6.78 0.85 -18.54
CA LYS A 73 -7.47 -0.39 -18.91
C LYS A 73 -8.95 -0.14 -19.18
N ASN A 74 -9.62 0.64 -18.33
CA ASN A 74 -11.05 0.92 -18.47
C ASN A 74 -11.34 1.75 -19.74
N PHE A 75 -10.54 2.79 -20.00
CA PHE A 75 -10.67 3.61 -21.22
C PHE A 75 -10.44 2.81 -22.51
N LYS A 76 -9.41 1.94 -22.53
CA LYS A 76 -9.15 1.08 -23.71
C LYS A 76 -10.29 0.10 -23.98
N ASN A 77 -11.00 -0.37 -22.94
CA ASN A 77 -12.13 -1.28 -23.10
C ASN A 77 -13.34 -0.56 -23.69
N ASN A 78 -13.66 0.66 -23.24
CA ASN A 78 -14.78 1.43 -23.77
C ASN A 78 -14.63 1.79 -25.25
N PHE A 79 -13.42 2.11 -25.71
CA PHE A 79 -13.19 2.46 -27.12
C PHE A 79 -13.16 1.24 -28.06
N LYS A 80 -13.13 0.01 -27.53
CA LYS A 80 -13.15 -1.22 -28.34
C LYS A 80 -14.58 -1.70 -28.65
N ILE A 81 -15.59 -1.04 -28.09
CA ILE A 81 -17.01 -1.41 -28.18
C ILE A 81 -17.76 -0.47 -29.16
N ILE A 82 -17.13 0.64 -29.56
CA ILE A 82 -17.61 1.59 -30.59
C ILE A 82 -16.82 1.32 -31.88
#